data_AF-A0A2V9YYG6-F1
#
_entry.id   AF-A0A2V9YYG6-F1
#
_cell.length_a   1.000
_cell.length_b   1.000
_cell.length_c   1.000
_cell.angle_alpha   90.00
_cell.angle_beta   90.00
_cell.angle_gamma   90.00
#
_symmetry.space_group_name_H-M   'P 1'
#
loop_
_entity.id
_entity.type
_entity.pdbx_description
1 polymer ?
#
loop_
_entity_poly.entity_id
_entity_poly.type
_entity_poly.pdbx_seq_one_letter_code
_entity_poly.pdbx_strand_id
1 'polypeptide(L)'
;MPCFPWLSVLFETLQNLGISVSPNHYYWPVPDRAALEDREWPVRSLPAGLDLRLKQQIELLGDSVSEYGTEWTFSEEEKENGSHYHYNNGFFEGVDAEIAYSFVRKHRPARIIEVGSGFSTRVMAAALHANLAERDTPSELITIDPFPDRIGCRTATLTDE
;
A
#
# COMPACT_ATOMS: atom_id res chain seq x y z
N MET A 1 -22.09 -16.00 9.94
CA MET A 1 -22.23 -15.39 11.28
C MET A 1 -23.69 -15.04 11.50
N PRO A 2 -24.30 -15.40 12.64
CA PRO A 2 -25.66 -14.97 12.95
C PRO A 2 -25.65 -13.45 13.15
N CYS A 3 -26.32 -12.74 12.24
CA CYS A 3 -26.51 -11.30 12.36
C CYS A 3 -27.63 -11.08 13.39
N PHE A 4 -27.29 -10.59 14.58
CA PHE A 4 -28.24 -10.30 15.65
C PHE A 4 -28.79 -8.87 15.46
N PRO A 5 -30.00 -8.68 14.92
CA PRO A 5 -30.49 -7.34 14.56
C PRO A 5 -30.63 -6.41 15.77
N TRP A 6 -30.90 -6.99 16.94
CA TRP A 6 -31.00 -6.27 18.21
C TRP A 6 -29.68 -5.65 18.65
N LEU A 7 -28.53 -6.23 18.26
CA LEU A 7 -27.22 -5.70 18.63
C LEU A 7 -26.94 -4.38 17.92
N SER A 8 -27.35 -4.27 16.65
CA SER A 8 -27.26 -3.02 15.88
C SER A 8 -28.13 -1.94 16.51
N VAL A 9 -29.41 -2.25 16.80
CA VAL A 9 -30.32 -1.29 17.45
C VAL A 9 -29.80 -0.83 18.81
N LEU A 10 -29.23 -1.73 19.61
CA LEU A 10 -28.60 -1.41 20.89
C LEU A 10 -27.37 -0.50 20.71
N PHE A 11 -26.47 -0.85 19.79
CA PHE A 11 -25.28 -0.06 19.47
C PHE A 11 -25.66 1.36 19.04
N GLU A 12 -26.62 1.48 18.14
CA GLU A 12 -27.14 2.74 17.65
C GLU A 12 -27.75 3.60 18.76
N THR A 13 -28.54 2.99 19.64
CA THR A 13 -29.17 3.68 20.77
C THR A 13 -28.11 4.19 21.75
N LEU A 14 -27.09 3.38 22.05
CA LEU A 14 -26.00 3.77 22.94
C LEU A 14 -25.17 4.91 22.35
N GLN A 15 -24.81 4.85 21.07
CA GLN A 15 -24.08 5.95 20.42
C GLN A 15 -24.89 7.25 20.41
N ASN A 16 -26.20 7.19 20.16
CA ASN A 16 -27.08 8.36 20.22
C ASN A 16 -27.18 8.97 21.64
N LEU A 17 -26.92 8.18 22.68
CA LEU A 17 -26.80 8.63 24.07
C LEU A 17 -25.38 9.10 24.43
N GLY A 18 -24.44 9.11 23.48
CA GLY A 18 -23.03 9.48 23.68
C GLY A 18 -22.17 8.36 24.29
N ILE A 19 -22.66 7.13 24.33
CA ILE A 19 -21.98 5.97 24.90
C ILE A 19 -21.37 5.12 23.78
N SER A 20 -20.05 5.08 23.69
CA SER A 20 -19.31 4.20 22.77
C SER A 20 -18.56 3.12 23.54
N VAL A 21 -18.63 1.88 23.05
CA VAL A 21 -17.92 0.72 23.62
C VAL A 21 -16.44 0.71 23.21
N SER A 22 -16.07 1.50 22.20
CA SER A 22 -14.69 1.66 21.72
C SER A 22 -14.31 3.15 21.62
N PRO A 23 -13.02 3.49 21.63
CA PRO A 23 -12.59 4.87 21.46
C PRO A 23 -13.17 5.49 20.19
N ASN A 24 -13.74 6.69 20.32
CA ASN A 24 -14.19 7.47 19.18
C ASN A 24 -12.99 8.22 18.57
N HIS A 25 -12.21 7.51 17.76
CA HIS A 25 -10.96 8.01 17.16
C HIS A 25 -10.80 7.46 15.74
N TYR A 26 -10.14 8.22 14.86
CA TYR A 26 -10.01 7.88 13.43
C TYR A 26 -9.21 6.59 13.14
N TYR A 27 -8.43 6.10 14.10
CA TYR A 27 -7.74 4.80 14.02
C TYR A 27 -8.59 3.60 14.49
N TRP A 28 -9.81 3.82 14.95
CA TRP A 28 -10.70 2.74 15.37
C TRP A 28 -11.71 2.36 14.27
N PRO A 29 -11.99 1.06 14.06
CA PRO A 29 -12.93 0.59 13.03
C PRO A 29 -14.39 0.99 13.25
N VAL A 30 -14.75 1.46 14.45
CA VAL A 30 -16.12 1.86 14.77
C VAL A 30 -16.20 3.39 14.68
N PRO A 31 -16.80 3.95 13.62
CA PRO A 31 -16.89 5.40 13.45
C PRO A 31 -17.98 6.01 14.33
N ASP A 32 -17.89 7.31 14.54
CA ASP A 32 -18.99 8.13 15.06
C ASP A 32 -20.10 8.23 14.03
N ARG A 33 -21.25 7.61 14.29
CA ARG A 33 -22.35 7.57 13.33
C ARG A 33 -23.06 8.91 13.19
N ALA A 34 -23.26 9.65 14.29
CA ALA A 34 -23.90 10.96 14.23
C ALA A 34 -23.08 11.91 13.36
N ALA A 35 -21.74 11.86 13.48
CA ALA A 35 -20.84 12.61 12.62
C ALA A 35 -20.89 12.18 11.13
N LEU A 36 -21.18 10.90 10.82
CA LEU A 36 -21.33 10.41 9.44
C LEU A 36 -22.68 10.77 8.83
N GLU A 37 -23.75 10.78 9.62
CA GLU A 37 -25.11 11.11 9.19
C GLU A 37 -25.30 12.62 9.00
N ASP A 38 -24.71 13.44 9.88
CA ASP A 38 -24.70 14.91 9.77
C ASP A 38 -23.75 15.41 8.67
N ARG A 39 -22.84 14.55 8.19
CA ARG A 39 -21.94 14.91 7.12
C ARG A 39 -22.70 15.05 5.82
N GLU A 40 -22.64 16.25 5.24
CA GLU A 40 -22.90 16.43 3.82
C GLU A 40 -21.81 15.68 3.04
N TRP A 41 -22.15 14.50 2.54
CA TRP A 41 -21.30 13.77 1.61
C TRP A 41 -21.29 14.55 0.31
N PRO A 42 -20.16 15.19 -0.08
CA PRO A 42 -20.11 15.79 -1.40
C PRO A 42 -20.39 14.66 -2.39
N VAL A 43 -21.43 14.82 -3.20
CA VAL A 43 -21.61 13.97 -4.38
C VAL A 43 -20.31 14.11 -5.15
N ARG A 44 -19.47 13.08 -5.11
CA ARG A 44 -18.16 13.09 -5.77
C ARG A 44 -18.40 13.08 -7.28
N SER A 45 -18.72 14.23 -7.85
CA SER A 45 -18.32 14.49 -9.22
C SER A 45 -16.80 14.54 -9.20
N LEU A 46 -16.15 13.71 -10.02
CA LEU A 46 -14.73 13.90 -10.29
C LEU A 46 -14.49 15.37 -10.63
N PRO A 47 -13.47 16.02 -10.05
CA PRO A 47 -13.15 17.41 -10.41
C PRO A 47 -13.12 17.56 -11.92
N ALA A 48 -13.72 18.63 -12.44
CA ALA A 48 -13.68 18.90 -13.87
C ALA A 48 -12.20 18.93 -14.34
N GLY A 49 -11.89 18.12 -15.36
CA GLY A 49 -10.52 17.95 -15.86
C GLY A 49 -9.76 16.73 -15.33
N LEU A 50 -10.31 15.96 -14.39
CA LEU A 50 -9.73 14.69 -13.96
C LEU A 50 -10.24 13.53 -14.82
N ASP A 51 -9.42 13.10 -15.79
CA ASP A 51 -9.62 11.83 -16.50
C ASP A 51 -8.87 10.71 -15.79
N LEU A 52 -9.62 9.78 -15.17
CA LEU A 52 -9.05 8.63 -14.48
C LEU A 52 -8.41 7.61 -15.44
N ARG A 53 -8.74 7.64 -16.74
CA ARG A 53 -8.18 6.71 -17.74
C ARG A 53 -8.31 5.24 -17.34
N LEU A 54 -9.48 4.85 -16.83
CA LEU A 54 -9.71 3.50 -16.25
C LEU A 54 -9.44 2.37 -17.25
N LYS A 55 -9.74 2.57 -18.53
CA LYS A 55 -9.44 1.57 -19.57
C LYS A 55 -7.94 1.31 -19.69
N GLN A 56 -7.16 2.38 -19.72
CA GLN A 56 -5.70 2.30 -19.78
C GLN A 56 -5.11 1.71 -18.50
N GLN A 57 -5.73 1.94 -17.34
CA GLN A 57 -5.33 1.27 -16.10
C GLN A 57 -5.53 -0.25 -16.19
N ILE A 58 -6.67 -0.71 -16.73
CA ILE A 58 -6.91 -2.16 -16.92
C ILE A 58 -5.94 -2.76 -17.93
N GLU A 59 -5.66 -2.06 -19.02
CA GLU A 59 -4.65 -2.46 -20.02
C GLU A 59 -3.27 -2.59 -19.36
N LEU A 60 -2.86 -1.62 -18.54
CA LEU A 60 -1.59 -1.67 -17.80
C LEU A 60 -1.48 -2.90 -16.90
N LEU A 61 -2.57 -3.30 -16.23
CA LEU A 61 -2.58 -4.53 -15.41
C LEU A 61 -2.36 -5.77 -16.28
N GLY A 62 -3.06 -5.86 -17.42
CA GLY A 62 -2.90 -6.96 -18.37
C GLY A 62 -1.48 -7.06 -18.92
N ASP A 63 -0.91 -5.93 -19.34
CA ASP A 63 0.47 -5.83 -19.81
C ASP A 63 1.44 -6.32 -18.74
N SER A 64 1.28 -5.87 -17.49
CA SER A 64 2.14 -6.23 -16.36
C SER A 64 2.16 -7.74 -16.12
N VAL A 65 0.98 -8.38 -16.11
CA VAL A 65 0.86 -9.84 -15.99
C VAL A 65 1.55 -10.54 -17.15
N SER A 66 1.35 -10.06 -18.38
CA SER A 66 1.90 -10.70 -19.58
C SER A 66 3.42 -10.59 -19.70
N GLU A 67 3.98 -9.45 -19.30
CA GLU A 67 5.40 -9.14 -19.44
C GLU A 67 6.23 -9.71 -18.27
N TYR A 68 5.71 -9.61 -17.04
CA TYR A 68 6.49 -9.88 -15.82
C TYR A 68 5.87 -10.93 -14.90
N GLY A 69 4.69 -11.46 -15.21
CA GLY A 69 3.98 -12.40 -14.34
C GLY A 69 4.78 -13.64 -13.95
N THR A 70 5.67 -14.12 -14.82
CA THR A 70 6.55 -15.25 -14.54
C THR A 70 7.70 -14.93 -13.59
N GLU A 71 8.01 -13.64 -13.37
CA GLU A 71 9.05 -13.18 -12.45
C GLU A 71 8.52 -13.02 -11.01
N TRP A 72 7.21 -13.05 -10.78
CA TRP A 72 6.59 -12.85 -9.46
C TRP A 72 6.74 -14.08 -8.55
N THR A 73 7.99 -14.43 -8.23
CA THR A 73 8.35 -15.60 -7.43
C THR A 73 8.53 -15.26 -5.95
N PHE A 74 7.62 -14.45 -5.39
CA PHE A 74 7.63 -14.08 -3.97
C PHE A 74 7.16 -15.26 -3.11
N SER A 75 7.77 -15.44 -1.92
CA SER A 75 7.35 -16.50 -0.99
C SER A 75 6.07 -16.12 -0.26
N GLU A 76 5.32 -17.12 0.20
CA GLU A 76 4.11 -16.93 1.03
C GLU A 76 4.43 -16.47 2.46
N GLU A 77 5.66 -16.71 2.93
CA GLU A 77 6.10 -16.41 4.28
C GLU A 77 7.52 -15.84 4.29
N GLU A 78 7.89 -15.25 5.43
CA GLU A 78 9.21 -14.69 5.68
C GLU A 78 10.30 -15.77 5.60
N LYS A 79 11.42 -15.44 4.93
CA LYS A 79 12.63 -16.27 4.94
C LYS A 79 13.58 -15.81 6.04
N GLU A 80 14.49 -16.68 6.47
CA GLU A 80 15.34 -16.57 7.69
C GLU A 80 16.13 -15.25 7.94
N ASN A 81 16.10 -14.25 7.04
CA ASN A 81 16.86 -13.00 7.16
C ASN A 81 16.02 -11.71 7.08
N GLY A 82 14.70 -11.79 6.89
CA GLY A 82 13.77 -10.63 6.92
C GLY A 82 14.04 -9.50 5.94
N SER A 83 14.93 -9.68 4.97
CA SER A 83 15.34 -8.64 4.00
C SER A 83 14.57 -8.69 2.69
N HIS A 84 13.84 -9.78 2.44
CA HIS A 84 13.10 -10.00 1.20
C HIS A 84 11.61 -9.73 1.39
N TYR A 85 10.96 -9.38 0.27
CA TYR A 85 9.50 -9.33 0.21
C TYR A 85 8.93 -10.76 0.27
N HIS A 86 7.78 -10.91 0.92
CA HIS A 86 6.96 -12.11 0.93
C HIS A 86 5.48 -11.68 1.02
N TYR A 87 4.56 -12.51 0.51
CA TYR A 87 3.12 -12.34 0.74
C TYR A 87 2.76 -12.60 2.21
N ASN A 88 1.53 -12.31 2.59
CA ASN A 88 1.01 -12.49 3.95
C ASN A 88 1.83 -11.75 5.02
N ASN A 89 2.43 -10.61 4.66
CA ASN A 89 3.12 -9.71 5.57
C ASN A 89 2.17 -8.76 6.32
N GLY A 90 0.93 -8.61 5.87
CA GLY A 90 -0.11 -7.77 6.48
C GLY A 90 -0.05 -6.28 6.15
N PHE A 91 0.88 -5.85 5.30
CA PHE A 91 1.10 -4.43 4.97
C PHE A 91 0.99 -4.12 3.47
N PHE A 92 1.85 -4.72 2.63
CA PHE A 92 1.89 -4.50 1.19
C PHE A 92 1.77 -5.85 0.50
N GLU A 93 0.64 -6.14 -0.13
CA GLU A 93 0.25 -7.52 -0.45
C GLU A 93 0.09 -7.76 -1.96
N GLY A 94 -0.45 -8.92 -2.29
CA GLY A 94 -0.77 -9.33 -3.65
C GLY A 94 -1.58 -8.28 -4.42
N VAL A 95 -1.41 -8.29 -5.74
CA VAL A 95 -1.75 -7.23 -6.69
C VAL A 95 -0.86 -5.99 -6.56
N ASP A 96 -0.74 -5.41 -5.36
CA ASP A 96 0.05 -4.17 -5.18
C ASP A 96 1.55 -4.43 -5.43
N ALA A 97 2.08 -5.53 -4.88
CA ALA A 97 3.48 -5.91 -5.02
C ALA A 97 3.86 -6.23 -6.47
N GLU A 98 3.04 -7.01 -7.15
CA GLU A 98 3.24 -7.47 -8.53
C GLU A 98 3.22 -6.30 -9.50
N ILE A 99 2.29 -5.35 -9.30
CA ILE A 99 2.21 -4.15 -10.12
C ILE A 99 3.37 -3.19 -9.82
N ALA A 100 3.73 -2.98 -8.55
CA ALA A 100 4.90 -2.17 -8.20
C ALA A 100 6.19 -2.74 -8.81
N TYR A 101 6.40 -4.06 -8.69
CA TYR A 101 7.51 -4.77 -9.31
C TYR A 101 7.55 -4.52 -10.83
N SER A 102 6.42 -4.78 -11.50
CA SER A 102 6.28 -4.66 -12.95
C SER A 102 6.52 -3.23 -13.43
N PHE A 103 6.04 -2.24 -12.68
CA PHE A 103 6.21 -0.83 -13.01
C PHE A 103 7.70 -0.43 -13.00
N VAL A 104 8.44 -0.88 -11.99
CA VAL A 104 9.89 -0.64 -11.88
C VAL A 104 10.65 -1.40 -12.97
N ARG A 105 10.28 -2.64 -13.29
CA ARG A 105 10.88 -3.43 -14.38
C ARG A 105 10.68 -2.79 -15.74
N LYS A 106 9.47 -2.27 -16.01
CA LYS A 106 9.09 -1.63 -17.27
C LYS A 106 9.78 -0.30 -17.48
N HIS A 107 9.73 0.58 -16.48
CA HIS A 107 10.23 1.95 -16.62
C HIS A 107 11.72 2.09 -16.34
N ARG A 108 12.34 1.14 -15.63
CA ARG A 108 13.76 1.12 -15.28
C ARG A 108 14.25 2.48 -14.77
N PRO A 109 13.59 3.04 -13.74
CA PRO A 109 13.89 4.38 -13.27
C PRO A 109 15.32 4.46 -12.74
N ALA A 110 16.07 5.51 -13.10
CA ALA A 110 17.39 5.76 -12.53
C ALA A 110 17.32 6.09 -11.03
N ARG A 111 16.17 6.59 -10.56
CA ARG A 111 15.92 6.95 -9.16
C ARG A 111 14.46 6.73 -8.78
N ILE A 112 14.24 6.19 -7.59
CA ILE A 112 12.95 6.09 -6.90
C ILE A 112 13.08 6.84 -5.56
N ILE A 113 12.12 7.71 -5.26
CA ILE A 113 11.99 8.38 -3.96
C ILE A 113 10.69 7.87 -3.34
N GLU A 114 10.81 7.23 -2.19
CA GLU A 114 9.70 6.64 -1.43
C GLU A 114 9.51 7.44 -0.13
N VAL A 115 8.26 7.82 0.16
CA VAL A 115 7.88 8.39 1.46
C VAL A 115 7.23 7.27 2.26
N GLY A 116 7.89 6.87 3.36
CA GLY A 116 7.70 5.58 4.02
C GLY A 116 8.73 4.54 3.57
N SER A 117 8.79 3.43 4.29
CA SER A 117 9.61 2.26 3.98
C SER A 117 8.95 0.96 4.42
N GLY A 118 9.44 -0.18 3.94
CA GLY A 118 8.99 -1.51 4.37
C GLY A 118 8.85 -2.48 3.21
N PHE A 119 7.73 -3.19 3.13
CA PHE A 119 7.51 -4.25 2.13
C PHE A 119 7.45 -3.74 0.69
N SER A 120 6.91 -2.54 0.45
CA SER A 120 6.98 -1.84 -0.85
C SER A 120 8.42 -1.55 -1.26
N THR A 121 9.27 -1.10 -0.33
CA THR A 121 10.71 -0.90 -0.57
C THR A 121 11.38 -2.19 -1.03
N ARG A 122 11.08 -3.32 -0.36
CA ARG A 122 11.69 -4.63 -0.66
C ARG A 122 11.33 -5.11 -2.07
N VAL A 123 10.08 -4.96 -2.50
CA VAL A 123 9.65 -5.38 -3.84
C VAL A 123 10.21 -4.46 -4.93
N MET A 124 10.26 -3.14 -4.71
CA MET A 124 10.90 -2.21 -5.65
C MET A 124 12.41 -2.46 -5.76
N ALA A 125 13.08 -2.74 -4.65
CA ALA A 125 14.50 -3.12 -4.64
C ALA A 125 14.75 -4.42 -5.43
N ALA A 126 13.87 -5.43 -5.28
CA ALA A 126 13.96 -6.67 -6.05
C ALA A 126 13.86 -6.41 -7.57
N ALA A 127 12.92 -5.56 -8.00
CA ALA A 127 12.78 -5.17 -9.40
C ALA A 127 14.01 -4.41 -9.93
N LEU A 128 14.59 -3.51 -9.13
CA LEU A 128 15.82 -2.80 -9.49
C LEU A 128 17.01 -3.76 -9.60
N HIS A 129 17.13 -4.75 -8.71
CA HIS A 129 18.17 -5.78 -8.82
C HIS A 129 18.03 -6.61 -10.10
N ALA A 130 16.79 -6.99 -10.47
CA ALA A 130 16.54 -7.66 -11.76
C ALA A 130 16.92 -6.76 -12.95
N ASN A 131 16.61 -5.45 -12.88
CA ASN A 131 17.02 -4.50 -13.91
C ASN A 131 18.54 -4.39 -14.06
N LEU A 132 19.26 -4.36 -12.93
CA LEU A 132 20.72 -4.30 -12.87
C LEU A 132 21.34 -5.57 -13.48
N ALA A 133 20.82 -6.75 -13.13
CA ALA A 133 21.33 -8.04 -13.63
C ALA A 133 21.26 -8.15 -15.17
N GLU A 134 20.27 -7.52 -15.81
CA GLU A 134 20.09 -7.59 -17.26
C GLU A 134 20.91 -6.56 -18.05
N ARG A 135 21.14 -5.36 -17.51
CA ARG A 135 21.66 -4.22 -18.28
C ARG A 135 22.75 -3.40 -17.58
N ASP A 136 23.22 -3.86 -16.41
CA ASP A 136 24.23 -3.20 -15.58
C ASP A 136 23.97 -1.69 -15.37
N THR A 137 22.69 -1.32 -15.31
CA THR A 137 22.27 0.08 -15.10
C THR A 137 21.96 0.26 -13.62
N PRO A 138 22.79 1.00 -12.87
CA PRO A 138 22.53 1.25 -11.46
C PRO A 138 21.31 2.16 -11.29
N SER A 139 20.64 2.03 -10.15
CA SER A 139 19.50 2.86 -9.78
C SER A 139 19.54 3.16 -8.29
N GLU A 140 19.03 4.33 -7.92
CA GLU A 140 18.94 4.75 -6.52
C GLU A 140 17.51 4.54 -5.99
N LEU A 141 17.36 3.88 -4.85
CA LEU A 141 16.12 3.82 -4.10
C LEU A 141 16.33 4.56 -2.78
N ILE A 142 15.65 5.68 -2.61
CA ILE A 142 15.78 6.57 -1.45
C ILE A 142 14.47 6.53 -0.68
N THR A 143 14.53 6.09 0.58
CA THR A 143 13.37 6.09 1.49
C THR A 143 13.46 7.28 2.44
N ILE A 144 12.31 7.88 2.73
CA ILE A 144 12.14 8.94 3.73
C ILE A 144 11.14 8.41 4.76
N ASP A 145 11.66 7.88 5.86
CA ASP A 145 10.87 7.26 6.92
C ASP A 145 11.46 7.66 8.29
N PRO A 146 10.66 8.15 9.26
CA PRO A 146 11.15 8.45 10.60
C PRO A 146 11.63 7.20 11.37
N PHE A 147 11.15 6.01 11.00
CA PHE A 147 11.52 4.74 11.60
C PHE A 147 11.85 3.72 10.50
N PRO A 148 12.94 3.94 9.73
CA PRO A 148 13.22 3.14 8.57
C PRO A 148 13.52 1.70 8.97
N ASP A 149 12.89 0.77 8.27
CA ASP A 149 13.18 -0.64 8.44
C ASP A 149 14.66 -0.90 8.08
N ARG A 150 15.33 -1.81 8.79
CA ARG A 150 16.78 -2.07 8.58
C ARG A 150 17.02 -2.94 7.35
N ILE A 151 16.57 -2.46 6.20
CA ILE A 151 16.87 -3.04 4.90
C ILE A 151 18.26 -2.55 4.51
N GLY A 152 19.13 -3.44 4.01
CA GLY A 152 20.50 -3.13 3.58
C GLY A 152 20.63 -2.18 2.38
N CYS A 153 19.68 -1.26 2.19
CA CYS A 153 19.77 -0.17 1.24
C CYS A 153 20.50 1.00 1.94
N ARG A 154 21.35 1.72 1.21
CA ARG A 154 22.06 2.89 1.77
C ARG A 154 21.02 3.98 2.09
N THR A 155 20.54 3.99 3.32
CA THR A 155 19.68 5.04 3.85
C THR A 155 20.47 6.34 3.86
N ALA A 156 19.94 7.36 3.18
CA ALA A 156 20.35 8.73 3.44
C ALA A 156 19.74 9.10 4.80
N THR A 157 20.48 8.87 5.89
CA THR A 157 20.12 9.43 7.19
C THR A 157 20.16 10.94 7.06
N LEU A 158 18.98 11.57 7.06
CA LEU A 158 18.86 12.97 7.42
C LEU A 158 19.32 13.06 8.88
N THR A 159 20.52 13.60 9.06
CA THR A 159 21.00 14.02 10.37
C THR A 159 20.15 15.20 10.81
N ASP A 160 19.23 14.96 11.73
CA ASP A 160 18.62 16.03 12.50
C ASP A 160 19.68 16.59 13.46
N GLU A 161 19.90 17.90 13.40
CA GLU A 161 20.43 18.68 14.53
C GLU A 161 19.40 18.78 15.66
#